data_AF-A0A964YLD9-F1
#
_entry.id   AF-A0A964YLD9-F1
#
_cell.length_a   1.000
_cell.length_b   1.000
_cell.length_c   1.000
_cell.angle_alpha   90.00
_cell.angle_beta   90.00
_cell.angle_gamma   90.00
#
_symmetry.space_group_name_H-M   'P 1'
#
loop_
_entity.id
_entity.type
_entity.pdbx_description
1 polymer ?
#
loop_
_entity_poly.entity_id
_entity_poly.type
_entity_poly.pdbx_seq_one_letter_code
_entity_poly.pdbx_strand_id
1 'polypeptide(L)'
;MSFVHEGSAQRFFLGVRGVFSVGSHEQRFGMGLHAALQFSKGMLSLGNDGSFYLSSWGGRTKMWESRAYFGAAWYANNSKEMGDFELGTLKNPFSRASSLGYAYLWYWDNAATQQTSGAFRGEHQGHSVYFENDFLAGQGKDRFRTATLRYRYRGDFWSVHSGIFLWTGETSGVQVLAEVVKGKTTYFKDLSNGAYGKTSHGIIHGGIRYGLKGQNLGVDVGMDSERVRNTFQNQWAHHSLWHSKNPAMAVKYPMLDRYGQPTWDSDKVRKPSPYFRLSISED
;
A
#
# COMPACT_ATOMS: atom_id res chain seq x y z
N MET A 1 26.66 0.99 -39.99
CA MET A 1 25.86 -0.10 -39.38
C MET A 1 26.12 -0.04 -37.87
N SER A 2 25.21 0.54 -37.10
CA SER A 2 25.38 0.75 -35.65
C SER A 2 24.69 -0.40 -34.92
N PHE A 3 25.49 -1.28 -34.31
CA PHE A 3 25.00 -2.35 -33.43
C PHE A 3 24.55 -1.71 -32.10
N VAL A 4 23.26 -1.41 -31.98
CA VAL A 4 22.68 -1.16 -30.66
C VAL A 4 22.60 -2.52 -29.98
N HIS A 5 23.47 -2.74 -28.99
CA HIS A 5 23.40 -3.93 -28.14
C HIS A 5 22.02 -3.96 -27.46
N GLU A 6 21.19 -4.95 -27.77
CA GLU A 6 19.79 -5.07 -27.30
C GLU A 6 19.66 -5.21 -25.76
N GLY A 7 20.76 -5.14 -25.00
CA GLY A 7 20.80 -5.27 -23.53
C GLY A 7 21.37 -4.08 -22.75
N SER A 8 21.77 -2.96 -23.38
CA SER A 8 22.34 -1.83 -22.62
C SER A 8 21.25 -0.90 -22.06
N ALA A 9 21.52 -0.33 -20.87
CA ALA A 9 20.68 0.70 -20.29
C ALA A 9 20.72 1.97 -21.16
N GLN A 10 19.56 2.42 -21.63
CA GLN A 10 19.41 3.56 -22.52
C GLN A 10 19.37 4.88 -21.77
N ARG A 11 18.79 4.88 -20.57
CA ARG A 11 18.66 6.05 -19.70
C ARG A 11 18.77 5.64 -18.25
N PHE A 12 19.30 6.56 -17.45
CA PHE A 12 19.33 6.46 -16.00
C PHE A 12 18.54 7.63 -15.41
N PHE A 13 17.86 7.36 -14.31
CA PHE A 13 17.16 8.35 -13.51
C PHE A 13 17.64 8.25 -12.05
N LEU A 14 17.86 9.40 -11.42
CA LEU A 14 18.06 9.55 -9.99
C LEU A 14 17.18 10.68 -9.49
N GLY A 15 16.46 10.45 -8.40
CA GLY A 15 15.57 11.42 -7.80
C GLY A 15 15.68 11.42 -6.27
N VAL A 16 15.56 12.62 -5.70
CA VAL A 16 15.48 12.84 -4.25
C VAL A 16 14.07 13.33 -3.93
N ARG A 17 13.44 12.68 -2.96
CA ARG A 17 12.09 12.98 -2.49
C ARG A 17 12.15 13.56 -1.08
N GLY A 18 11.57 14.73 -0.86
CA GLY A 18 11.33 15.24 0.49
C GLY A 18 9.91 14.88 0.90
N VAL A 19 9.75 14.20 2.02
CA VAL A 19 8.44 13.74 2.50
C VAL A 19 8.01 14.60 3.68
N PHE A 20 6.81 15.14 3.61
CA PHE A 20 6.12 15.75 4.74
C PHE A 20 4.64 15.39 4.67
N SER A 21 4.03 15.02 5.80
CA SER A 21 2.62 14.69 5.85
C SER A 21 2.04 15.05 7.20
N VAL A 22 0.88 15.71 7.19
CA VAL A 22 0.07 15.99 8.37
C VAL A 22 -1.36 15.58 8.07
N GLY A 23 -1.92 14.70 8.91
CA GLY A 23 -3.27 14.20 8.75
C GLY A 23 -3.87 13.69 10.05
N SER A 24 -5.07 13.14 9.97
CA SER A 24 -5.80 12.63 11.14
C SER A 24 -5.18 11.38 11.76
N HIS A 25 -4.44 10.59 10.97
CA HIS A 25 -3.91 9.31 11.44
C HIS A 25 -2.38 9.20 11.35
N GLU A 26 -1.75 10.02 10.51
CA GLU A 26 -0.29 10.03 10.38
C GLU A 26 0.25 11.45 10.34
N GLN A 27 1.37 11.64 11.02
CA GLN A 27 2.19 12.84 10.95
C GLN A 27 3.63 12.40 10.80
N ARG A 28 4.25 12.72 9.66
CA ARG A 28 5.62 12.29 9.36
C ARG A 28 6.39 13.30 8.53
N PHE A 29 7.70 13.20 8.62
CA PHE A 29 8.63 13.85 7.71
C PHE A 29 9.77 12.90 7.39
N GLY A 30 10.42 13.10 6.25
CA GLY A 30 11.43 12.17 5.79
C GLY A 30 12.07 12.56 4.46
N MET A 31 12.88 11.64 3.95
CA MET A 31 13.52 11.75 2.65
C MET A 31 13.56 10.40 1.95
N GLY A 32 13.58 10.43 0.63
CA GLY A 32 13.68 9.25 -0.21
C GLY A 32 14.70 9.42 -1.33
N LEU A 33 15.37 8.32 -1.68
CA LEU A 33 16.26 8.22 -2.82
C LEU A 33 15.70 7.17 -3.77
N HIS A 34 15.53 7.54 -5.04
CA HIS A 34 14.94 6.67 -6.05
C HIS A 34 15.83 6.66 -7.28
N ALA A 35 16.11 5.47 -7.80
CA ALA A 35 16.87 5.28 -9.01
C ALA A 35 16.13 4.34 -9.97
N ALA A 36 16.29 4.60 -11.27
CA ALA A 36 15.75 3.72 -12.30
C ALA A 36 16.68 3.63 -13.50
N LEU A 37 16.73 2.45 -14.11
CA LEU A 37 17.42 2.16 -15.36
C LEU A 37 16.40 1.78 -16.41
N GLN A 38 16.44 2.47 -17.56
CA GLN A 38 15.59 2.19 -18.70
C GLN A 38 16.30 1.25 -19.68
N PHE A 39 15.60 0.21 -20.09
CA PHE A 39 15.92 -0.64 -21.23
C PHE A 39 14.88 -0.45 -22.33
N SER A 40 15.12 -1.04 -23.51
CA SER A 40 14.23 -0.94 -24.67
C SER A 40 12.79 -1.40 -24.36
N LYS A 41 12.66 -2.51 -23.61
CA LYS A 41 11.38 -3.18 -23.30
C LYS A 41 11.05 -3.19 -21.80
N GLY A 42 11.79 -2.47 -20.97
CA GLY A 42 11.52 -2.48 -19.54
C GLY A 42 12.34 -1.50 -18.71
N MET A 43 12.16 -1.62 -17.41
CA MET A 43 12.81 -0.80 -16.39
C MET A 43 13.19 -1.65 -15.20
N LEU A 44 14.34 -1.35 -14.62
CA LEU A 44 14.67 -1.73 -13.24
C LEU A 44 14.61 -0.47 -12.39
N SER A 45 14.04 -0.59 -11.19
CA SER A 45 13.88 0.51 -10.25
C SER A 45 14.21 0.05 -8.85
N LEU A 46 14.83 0.93 -8.08
CA LEU A 46 15.04 0.72 -6.66
C LEU A 46 14.87 2.05 -5.94
N GLY A 47 14.47 1.99 -4.69
CA GLY A 47 14.38 3.19 -3.89
C GLY A 47 14.27 2.89 -2.42
N ASN A 48 14.52 3.91 -1.62
CA ASN A 48 14.37 3.85 -0.19
C ASN A 48 13.81 5.16 0.34
N ASP A 49 12.81 5.06 1.21
CA ASP A 49 12.24 6.17 1.94
C ASP A 49 12.48 6.00 3.44
N GLY A 50 13.25 6.92 4.01
CA GLY A 50 13.43 7.04 5.46
C GLY A 50 12.49 8.11 6.01
N SER A 51 11.62 7.76 6.96
CA SER A 51 10.66 8.68 7.56
C SER A 51 10.66 8.56 9.08
N PHE A 52 10.50 9.70 9.75
CA PHE A 52 10.19 9.76 11.17
C PHE A 52 8.71 10.13 11.34
N TYR A 53 8.01 9.33 12.13
CA TYR A 53 6.59 9.47 12.41
C TYR A 53 6.41 10.00 13.82
N LEU A 54 5.74 11.14 13.94
CA LEU A 54 5.21 11.63 15.21
C LEU A 54 4.01 10.79 15.64
N SER A 55 3.16 10.44 14.67
CA SER A 55 2.05 9.50 14.81
C SER A 55 1.89 8.66 13.53
N SER A 56 1.45 7.41 13.68
CA SER A 56 1.13 6.49 12.60
C SER A 56 0.00 5.53 13.00
N TRP A 57 -0.43 4.70 12.05
CA TRP A 57 -1.37 3.59 12.20
C TRP A 57 -1.08 2.73 13.43
N GLY A 58 -2.13 2.13 14.01
CA GLY A 58 -2.00 1.28 15.18
C GLY A 58 -1.60 2.02 16.47
N GLY A 59 -1.74 3.36 16.49
CA GLY A 59 -1.36 4.18 17.64
C GLY A 59 0.15 4.29 17.85
N ARG A 60 0.95 3.98 16.83
CA ARG A 60 2.41 4.08 16.90
C ARG A 60 2.83 5.55 16.90
N THR A 61 3.80 5.90 17.72
CA THR A 61 4.31 7.27 17.85
C THR A 61 5.83 7.28 18.00
N LYS A 62 6.46 8.39 17.61
CA LYS A 62 7.92 8.60 17.72
C LYS A 62 8.74 7.44 17.13
N MET A 63 8.32 6.96 15.97
CA MET A 63 8.97 5.83 15.29
C MET A 63 9.71 6.29 14.05
N TRP A 64 10.80 5.60 13.73
CA TRP A 64 11.40 5.70 12.40
C TRP A 64 10.97 4.50 11.57
N GLU A 65 10.88 4.70 10.27
CA GLU A 65 10.64 3.64 9.30
C GLU A 65 11.48 3.87 8.05
N SER A 66 12.04 2.79 7.55
CA SER A 66 12.69 2.69 6.26
C SER A 66 11.86 1.77 5.38
N ARG A 67 11.39 2.30 4.25
CA ARG A 67 10.67 1.55 3.23
C ARG A 67 11.55 1.46 1.98
N ALA A 68 12.17 0.31 1.74
CA ALA A 68 12.92 0.06 0.51
C ALA A 68 12.12 -0.78 -0.48
N TYR A 69 12.43 -0.63 -1.76
CA TYR A 69 11.91 -1.51 -2.79
C TYR A 69 12.96 -1.79 -3.87
N PHE A 70 12.79 -2.95 -4.50
CA PHE A 70 13.42 -3.30 -5.77
C PHE A 70 12.32 -3.80 -6.71
N GLY A 71 12.24 -3.23 -7.92
CA GLY A 71 11.17 -3.54 -8.85
C GLY A 71 11.61 -3.56 -10.29
N ALA A 72 10.88 -4.32 -11.09
CA ALA A 72 11.02 -4.41 -12.52
C ALA A 72 9.69 -4.10 -13.20
N ALA A 73 9.73 -3.45 -14.36
CA ALA A 73 8.56 -3.20 -15.19
C ALA A 73 8.84 -3.53 -16.65
N TRP A 74 7.84 -4.07 -17.33
CA TRP A 74 7.84 -4.30 -18.76
C TRP A 74 7.05 -3.21 -19.48
N TYR A 75 7.54 -2.74 -20.63
CA TYR A 75 6.85 -1.74 -21.45
C TYR A 75 6.06 -2.42 -22.57
N ALA A 76 4.75 -2.18 -22.59
CA ALA A 76 3.86 -2.81 -23.57
C ALA A 76 3.86 -2.13 -24.93
N ASN A 77 4.19 -0.84 -24.98
CA ASN A 77 4.16 -0.07 -26.21
C ASN A 77 5.26 1.00 -26.25
N ASN A 78 5.49 1.54 -27.45
CA ASN A 78 6.45 2.61 -27.69
C ASN A 78 5.82 4.00 -27.67
N SER A 79 4.53 4.13 -27.33
CA SER A 79 3.88 5.43 -27.22
C SER A 79 4.50 6.23 -26.08
N LYS A 80 4.82 7.49 -26.37
CA LYS A 80 5.43 8.41 -25.42
C LYS A 80 4.34 9.15 -24.66
N GLU A 81 4.57 9.30 -23.37
CA GLU A 81 3.79 10.14 -22.45
C GLU A 81 4.79 10.95 -21.61
N MET A 82 4.35 11.96 -20.85
CA MET A 82 5.22 12.55 -19.84
C MET A 82 5.60 11.50 -18.78
N GLY A 83 6.85 11.54 -18.33
CA GLY A 83 7.29 10.72 -17.20
C GLY A 83 6.56 11.12 -15.92
N ASP A 84 6.46 10.20 -14.97
CA ASP A 84 5.79 10.45 -13.70
C ASP A 84 6.52 11.55 -12.93
N PHE A 85 5.77 12.61 -12.56
CA PHE A 85 6.28 13.66 -11.69
C PHE A 85 6.33 13.23 -10.22
N GLU A 86 5.69 12.10 -9.87
CA GLU A 86 5.77 11.47 -8.56
C GLU A 86 6.89 10.43 -8.53
N LEU A 87 7.69 10.42 -7.46
CA LEU A 87 8.73 9.40 -7.21
C LEU A 87 8.20 8.35 -6.24
N GLY A 88 8.60 7.09 -6.43
CA GLY A 88 8.12 5.98 -5.62
C GLY A 88 8.12 4.63 -6.32
N THR A 89 7.52 3.64 -5.67
CA THR A 89 7.49 2.23 -6.10
C THR A 89 6.81 2.08 -7.46
N LEU A 90 7.54 1.52 -8.41
CA LEU A 90 7.09 1.29 -9.79
C LEU A 90 6.58 2.54 -10.52
N LYS A 91 6.87 3.75 -10.02
CA LYS A 91 6.60 4.99 -10.74
C LYS A 91 7.54 5.03 -11.94
N ASN A 92 7.00 5.43 -13.09
CA ASN A 92 7.74 5.41 -14.34
C ASN A 92 8.25 6.83 -14.66
N PRO A 93 9.50 7.19 -14.30
CA PRO A 93 10.06 8.50 -14.63
C PRO A 93 10.35 8.64 -16.14
N PHE A 94 10.24 7.55 -16.91
CA PHE A 94 10.50 7.55 -18.33
C PHE A 94 9.21 7.72 -19.13
N SER A 95 9.30 8.38 -20.28
CA SER A 95 8.18 8.67 -21.18
C SER A 95 7.61 7.44 -21.90
N ARG A 96 7.00 6.50 -21.15
CA ARG A 96 6.34 5.30 -21.69
C ARG A 96 4.90 5.26 -21.19
N ALA A 97 3.95 5.23 -22.12
CA ALA A 97 2.54 5.32 -21.76
C ALA A 97 1.97 4.04 -21.16
N SER A 98 2.59 2.88 -21.41
CA SER A 98 2.11 1.60 -20.86
C SER A 98 3.21 0.79 -20.21
N SER A 99 2.96 0.36 -18.98
CA SER A 99 3.88 -0.52 -18.26
C SER A 99 3.13 -1.47 -17.33
N LEU A 100 3.70 -2.65 -17.11
CA LEU A 100 3.28 -3.57 -16.06
C LEU A 100 4.52 -3.96 -15.26
N GLY A 101 4.49 -3.74 -13.95
CA GLY A 101 5.63 -4.00 -13.09
C GLY A 101 5.28 -4.69 -11.79
N TYR A 102 6.31 -5.27 -11.19
CA TYR A 102 6.30 -5.90 -9.88
C TYR A 102 7.47 -5.36 -9.06
N ALA A 103 7.24 -5.12 -7.77
CA ALA A 103 8.27 -4.74 -6.82
C ALA A 103 8.18 -5.58 -5.56
N TYR A 104 9.35 -5.93 -5.02
CA TYR A 104 9.52 -6.46 -3.68
C TYR A 104 9.86 -5.29 -2.75
N LEU A 105 9.21 -5.24 -1.59
CA LEU A 105 9.33 -4.16 -0.62
C LEU A 105 9.77 -4.70 0.73
N TRP A 106 10.56 -3.89 1.43
CA TRP A 106 10.99 -4.12 2.79
C TRP A 106 10.63 -2.92 3.66
N TYR A 107 10.01 -3.20 4.79
CA TYR A 107 9.71 -2.24 5.85
C TYR A 107 10.56 -2.60 7.07
N TRP A 108 11.40 -1.66 7.49
CA TRP A 108 12.14 -1.74 8.74
C TRP A 108 11.78 -0.56 9.63
N ASP A 109 11.58 -0.81 10.91
CA ASP A 109 11.19 0.21 11.88
C ASP A 109 11.70 -0.16 13.28
N ASN A 110 11.51 0.75 14.24
CA ASN A 110 11.71 0.48 15.68
C ASN A 110 10.40 0.23 16.45
N ALA A 111 9.29 0.04 15.74
CA ALA A 111 7.96 -0.18 16.32
C ALA A 111 7.55 -1.67 16.30
N ALA A 112 8.47 -2.58 15.96
CA ALA A 112 8.23 -4.01 15.83
C ALA A 112 7.14 -4.34 14.78
N THR A 113 7.08 -3.55 13.70
CA THR A 113 6.15 -3.77 12.59
C THR A 113 6.86 -4.09 11.27
N GLN A 114 8.07 -4.64 11.36
CA GLN A 114 8.87 -4.96 10.19
C GLN A 114 8.18 -6.04 9.36
N GLN A 115 8.12 -5.82 8.05
CA GLN A 115 7.48 -6.74 7.12
C GLN A 115 8.09 -6.64 5.74
N THR A 116 7.90 -7.70 4.96
CA THR A 116 8.13 -7.68 3.52
C THR A 116 6.79 -7.65 2.82
N SER A 117 6.72 -6.97 1.69
CA SER A 117 5.51 -6.87 0.87
C SER A 117 5.86 -7.00 -0.60
N GLY A 118 4.89 -7.36 -1.42
CA GLY A 118 5.03 -7.30 -2.88
C GLY A 118 3.99 -6.34 -3.43
N ALA A 119 4.32 -5.70 -4.55
CA ALA A 119 3.41 -4.80 -5.22
C ALA A 119 3.40 -5.01 -6.74
N PHE A 120 2.21 -4.89 -7.34
CA PHE A 120 2.02 -4.76 -8.77
C PHE A 120 1.59 -3.36 -9.14
N ARG A 121 2.02 -2.89 -10.31
CA ARG A 121 1.48 -1.70 -10.94
C ARG A 121 1.27 -1.91 -12.42
N GLY A 122 0.05 -1.66 -12.88
CA GLY A 122 -0.26 -1.45 -14.29
C GLY A 122 -0.41 0.03 -14.57
N GLU A 123 0.13 0.51 -15.68
CA GLU A 123 -0.06 1.87 -16.19
C GLU A 123 -0.43 1.80 -17.68
N HIS A 124 -1.39 2.63 -18.10
CA HIS A 124 -1.79 2.82 -19.48
C HIS A 124 -2.36 4.23 -19.67
N GLN A 125 -1.69 5.08 -20.47
CA GLN A 125 -2.14 6.41 -20.87
C GLN A 125 -2.59 7.27 -19.68
N GLY A 126 -1.70 7.45 -18.69
CA GLY A 126 -1.98 8.18 -17.45
C GLY A 126 -2.85 7.46 -16.43
N HIS A 127 -3.57 6.39 -16.80
CA HIS A 127 -4.29 5.54 -15.85
C HIS A 127 -3.34 4.54 -15.20
N SER A 128 -3.44 4.34 -13.90
CA SER A 128 -2.67 3.33 -13.20
C SER A 128 -3.45 2.66 -12.08
N VAL A 129 -3.16 1.38 -11.87
CA VAL A 129 -3.62 0.60 -10.72
C VAL A 129 -2.40 0.06 -10.01
N TYR A 130 -2.33 0.32 -8.71
CA TYR A 130 -1.30 -0.16 -7.80
C TYR A 130 -1.93 -1.08 -6.76
N PHE A 131 -1.36 -2.26 -6.56
CA PHE A 131 -1.79 -3.19 -5.52
C PHE A 131 -0.57 -3.69 -4.74
N GLU A 132 -0.60 -3.58 -3.42
CA GLU A 132 0.44 -4.05 -2.50
C GLU A 132 -0.18 -4.96 -1.44
N ASN A 133 0.47 -6.09 -1.14
CA ASN A 133 0.08 -7.03 -0.09
C ASN A 133 1.25 -7.98 0.27
N ASP A 134 1.30 -8.46 1.52
CA ASP A 134 2.38 -9.32 2.02
C ASP A 134 2.38 -10.76 1.45
N PHE A 135 1.24 -11.23 0.94
CA PHE A 135 1.12 -12.46 0.15
C PHE A 135 1.99 -12.40 -1.10
N LEU A 136 2.11 -11.23 -1.72
CA LEU A 136 2.93 -11.01 -2.91
C LEU A 136 4.43 -11.08 -2.63
N ALA A 137 4.84 -11.11 -1.35
CA ALA A 137 6.21 -11.37 -0.91
C ALA A 137 6.40 -12.78 -0.33
N GLY A 138 5.40 -13.66 -0.44
CA GLY A 138 5.45 -15.04 0.04
C GLY A 138 5.20 -15.21 1.54
N GLN A 139 4.73 -14.19 2.26
CA GLN A 139 4.38 -14.31 3.69
C GLN A 139 2.91 -14.66 3.88
N GLY A 140 2.00 -13.86 3.29
CA GLY A 140 0.54 -14.03 3.44
C GLY A 140 0.09 -14.05 4.90
N LYS A 141 0.66 -13.17 5.73
CA LYS A 141 0.33 -13.09 7.16
C LYS A 141 -0.84 -12.13 7.39
N ASP A 142 -1.08 -11.19 6.48
CA ASP A 142 -2.08 -10.13 6.61
C ASP A 142 -1.86 -9.18 7.81
N ARG A 143 -0.60 -8.95 8.19
CA ARG A 143 -0.21 -8.09 9.32
C ARG A 143 0.26 -6.70 8.87
N PHE A 144 0.19 -5.76 9.79
CA PHE A 144 0.54 -4.33 9.66
C PHE A 144 0.02 -3.73 8.35
N ARG A 145 0.85 -3.46 7.33
CA ARG A 145 0.32 -2.97 6.03
C ARG A 145 -0.25 -4.14 5.25
N THR A 146 -1.44 -4.57 5.67
CA THR A 146 -2.14 -5.74 5.14
C THR A 146 -2.36 -5.60 3.64
N ALA A 147 -2.91 -4.47 3.18
CA ALA A 147 -3.11 -4.26 1.75
C ALA A 147 -3.21 -2.78 1.38
N THR A 148 -2.73 -2.43 0.19
CA THR A 148 -3.02 -1.15 -0.45
C THR A 148 -3.54 -1.43 -1.86
N LEU A 149 -4.67 -0.83 -2.23
CA LEU A 149 -5.16 -0.78 -3.61
C LEU A 149 -5.36 0.67 -3.98
N ARG A 150 -4.77 1.14 -5.09
CA ARG A 150 -4.93 2.51 -5.55
C ARG A 150 -5.17 2.55 -7.03
N TYR A 151 -6.18 3.32 -7.43
CA TYR A 151 -6.36 3.77 -8.80
C TYR A 151 -5.94 5.24 -8.90
N ARG A 152 -5.23 5.59 -9.96
CA ARG A 152 -4.80 6.96 -10.24
C ARG A 152 -4.98 7.27 -11.71
N TYR A 153 -5.46 8.48 -12.00
CA TYR A 153 -5.36 9.11 -13.30
C TYR A 153 -4.41 10.31 -13.22
N ARG A 154 -3.50 10.44 -14.19
CA ARG A 154 -2.46 11.46 -14.23
C ARG A 154 -2.57 12.28 -15.52
N GLY A 155 -2.53 13.60 -15.39
CA GLY A 155 -2.14 14.53 -16.44
C GLY A 155 -0.73 15.07 -16.25
N ASP A 156 -0.31 16.06 -17.04
CA ASP A 156 1.09 16.52 -17.09
C ASP A 156 1.66 16.99 -15.74
N PHE A 157 0.85 17.69 -14.95
CA PHE A 157 1.27 18.30 -13.67
C PHE A 157 0.27 18.06 -12.54
N TRP A 158 -0.70 17.17 -12.74
CA TRP A 158 -1.68 16.85 -11.71
C TRP A 158 -2.07 15.38 -11.78
N SER A 159 -2.57 14.86 -10.66
CA SER A 159 -3.18 13.54 -10.63
C SER A 159 -4.38 13.54 -9.69
N VAL A 160 -5.35 12.69 -10.00
CA VAL A 160 -6.47 12.35 -9.12
C VAL A 160 -6.37 10.87 -8.81
N HIS A 161 -6.69 10.48 -7.58
CA HIS A 161 -6.65 9.08 -7.19
C HIS A 161 -7.74 8.73 -6.20
N SER A 162 -8.03 7.44 -6.14
CA SER A 162 -8.80 6.81 -5.09
C SER A 162 -8.07 5.56 -4.63
N GLY A 163 -8.25 5.21 -3.36
CA GLY A 163 -7.54 4.07 -2.81
C GLY A 163 -8.17 3.50 -1.56
N ILE A 164 -7.74 2.28 -1.27
CA ILE A 164 -8.02 1.55 -0.05
C ILE A 164 -6.68 1.22 0.60
N PHE A 165 -6.60 1.48 1.90
CA PHE A 165 -5.47 1.07 2.74
C PHE A 165 -6.00 0.27 3.92
N LEU A 166 -5.48 -0.94 4.08
CA LEU A 166 -5.82 -1.85 5.15
C LEU A 166 -4.63 -2.01 6.08
N TRP A 167 -4.89 -1.87 7.38
CA TRP A 167 -3.91 -2.12 8.41
C TRP A 167 -4.46 -3.02 9.52
N THR A 168 -3.69 -4.02 9.93
CA THR A 168 -4.07 -5.00 10.95
C THR A 168 -2.93 -5.20 11.95
N GLY A 169 -3.22 -5.54 13.21
CA GLY A 169 -2.18 -5.92 14.17
C GLY A 169 -1.41 -7.18 13.78
N GLU A 170 -0.51 -7.64 14.65
CA GLU A 170 0.26 -8.87 14.43
C GLU A 170 -0.67 -10.10 14.41
N THR A 171 -0.51 -10.94 13.38
CA THR A 171 -1.35 -12.11 13.12
C THR A 171 -0.58 -13.43 13.18
N SER A 172 0.75 -13.36 13.25
CA SER A 172 1.65 -14.50 13.29
C SER A 172 1.59 -15.18 14.67
N GLY A 173 1.61 -16.51 14.68
CA GLY A 173 1.52 -17.29 15.92
C GLY A 173 0.13 -17.30 16.58
N VAL A 174 -0.87 -16.62 16.00
CA VAL A 174 -2.23 -16.61 16.54
C VAL A 174 -3.00 -17.86 16.13
N GLN A 175 -3.62 -18.52 17.10
CA GLN A 175 -4.45 -19.70 16.89
C GLN A 175 -5.71 -19.36 16.08
N VAL A 176 -6.08 -20.26 15.17
CA VAL A 176 -7.37 -20.19 14.48
C VAL A 176 -8.45 -20.76 15.40
N LEU A 177 -9.48 -19.95 15.65
CA LEU A 177 -10.66 -20.27 16.44
C LEU A 177 -11.86 -20.51 15.53
N ALA A 178 -12.90 -21.13 16.06
CA ALA A 178 -14.16 -21.35 15.36
C ALA A 178 -15.33 -20.88 16.23
N GLU A 179 -16.28 -20.16 15.62
CA GLU A 179 -17.51 -19.67 16.25
C GLU A 179 -18.68 -19.75 15.26
N VAL A 180 -19.90 -19.96 15.78
CA VAL A 180 -21.11 -19.90 14.95
C VAL A 180 -21.58 -18.44 14.84
N VAL A 181 -21.41 -17.86 13.65
CA VAL A 181 -21.84 -16.48 13.34
C VAL A 181 -23.00 -16.54 12.36
N LYS A 182 -24.16 -16.01 12.73
CA LYS A 182 -25.38 -16.02 11.90
C LYS A 182 -25.73 -17.42 11.35
N GLY A 183 -25.60 -18.45 12.21
CA GLY A 183 -25.91 -19.84 11.86
C GLY A 183 -24.86 -20.55 10.99
N LYS A 184 -23.68 -19.96 10.79
CA LYS A 184 -22.58 -20.57 10.01
C LYS A 184 -21.30 -20.62 10.84
N THR A 185 -20.63 -21.78 10.85
CA THR A 185 -19.29 -21.91 11.42
C THR A 185 -18.33 -21.00 10.68
N THR A 186 -17.71 -20.07 11.41
CA THR A 186 -16.73 -19.11 10.92
C THR A 186 -15.41 -19.37 11.63
N TYR A 187 -14.36 -19.57 10.84
CA TYR A 187 -12.99 -19.66 11.34
C TYR A 187 -12.36 -18.27 11.38
N PHE A 188 -11.74 -17.92 12.50
CA PHE A 188 -11.20 -16.58 12.72
C PHE A 188 -9.95 -16.55 13.59
N LYS A 189 -9.24 -15.43 13.57
CA LYS A 189 -8.15 -15.13 14.52
C LYS A 189 -8.56 -13.99 15.44
N ASP A 190 -8.41 -14.20 16.74
CA ASP A 190 -8.53 -13.14 17.74
C ASP A 190 -7.14 -12.52 17.98
N LEU A 191 -6.99 -11.26 17.59
CA LEU A 191 -5.73 -10.54 17.71
C LEU A 191 -5.62 -9.74 19.02
N SER A 192 -6.64 -9.72 19.87
CA SER A 192 -6.75 -8.80 21.01
C SER A 192 -5.58 -8.84 22.00
N ASN A 193 -4.86 -9.96 22.07
CA ASN A 193 -3.68 -10.17 22.92
C ASN A 193 -2.34 -9.98 22.19
N GLY A 194 -2.36 -9.81 20.86
CA GLY A 194 -1.18 -9.61 20.02
C GLY A 194 -0.74 -8.15 19.94
N ALA A 195 0.48 -7.94 19.44
CA ALA A 195 1.01 -6.59 19.21
C ALA A 195 0.07 -5.80 18.29
N TYR A 196 -0.41 -4.67 18.81
CA TYR A 196 -1.38 -3.79 18.16
C TYR A 196 -2.70 -4.44 17.72
N GLY A 197 -3.05 -5.63 18.21
CA GLY A 197 -4.23 -6.34 17.72
C GLY A 197 -5.57 -5.78 18.22
N LYS A 198 -5.54 -4.79 19.11
CA LYS A 198 -6.69 -3.94 19.47
C LYS A 198 -6.88 -2.74 18.55
N THR A 199 -6.12 -2.68 17.45
CA THR A 199 -6.21 -1.63 16.45
C THR A 199 -6.25 -2.23 15.05
N SER A 200 -7.02 -1.60 14.18
CA SER A 200 -7.09 -1.93 12.77
C SER A 200 -7.62 -0.72 12.01
N HIS A 201 -7.23 -0.60 10.75
CA HIS A 201 -7.67 0.48 9.88
C HIS A 201 -8.17 -0.08 8.55
N GLY A 202 -9.31 0.45 8.11
CA GLY A 202 -9.90 0.19 6.81
C GLY A 202 -10.21 1.52 6.17
N ILE A 203 -9.25 2.07 5.44
CA ILE A 203 -9.33 3.42 4.93
C ILE A 203 -9.75 3.37 3.48
N ILE A 204 -10.80 4.10 3.14
CA ILE A 204 -11.12 4.43 1.76
C ILE A 204 -10.97 5.93 1.58
N HIS A 205 -10.22 6.34 0.56
CA HIS A 205 -9.88 7.75 0.36
C HIS A 205 -9.83 8.12 -1.11
N GLY A 206 -9.95 9.42 -1.37
CA GLY A 206 -9.68 10.04 -2.65
C GLY A 206 -8.81 11.28 -2.45
N GLY A 207 -8.07 11.66 -3.48
CA GLY A 207 -7.16 12.78 -3.38
C GLY A 207 -6.73 13.35 -4.72
N ILE A 208 -6.06 14.49 -4.62
CA ILE A 208 -5.44 15.19 -5.74
C ILE A 208 -3.97 15.40 -5.41
N ARG A 209 -3.12 15.34 -6.43
CA ARG A 209 -1.74 15.80 -6.37
C ARG A 209 -1.47 16.86 -7.43
N TYR A 210 -0.61 17.81 -7.10
CA TYR A 210 -0.09 18.82 -8.02
C TYR A 210 1.43 18.74 -8.06
N GLY A 211 1.98 18.55 -9.25
CA GLY A 211 3.41 18.45 -9.50
C GLY A 211 4.10 19.79 -9.34
N LEU A 212 5.14 19.81 -8.51
CA LEU A 212 6.13 20.87 -8.41
C LEU A 212 7.45 20.37 -9.01
N LYS A 213 8.37 21.27 -9.37
CA LYS A 213 9.68 20.87 -9.92
C LYS A 213 10.45 20.00 -8.91
N GLY A 214 10.36 18.68 -9.07
CA GLY A 214 11.02 17.67 -8.23
C GLY A 214 10.24 17.20 -6.99
N GLN A 215 9.03 17.69 -6.73
CA GLN A 215 8.17 17.25 -5.61
C GLN A 215 6.68 17.33 -6.01
N ASN A 216 5.75 16.97 -5.14
CA ASN A 216 4.32 17.25 -5.36
C ASN A 216 3.62 17.68 -4.07
N LEU A 217 2.54 18.44 -4.22
CA LEU A 217 1.63 18.76 -3.13
C LEU A 217 0.39 17.89 -3.21
N GLY A 218 -0.11 17.46 -2.07
CA GLY A 218 -1.23 16.54 -2.01
C GLY A 218 -2.25 16.85 -0.93
N VAL A 219 -3.50 16.54 -1.26
CA VAL A 219 -4.61 16.48 -0.32
C VAL A 219 -5.32 15.15 -0.50
N ASP A 220 -5.60 14.46 0.61
CA ASP A 220 -6.51 13.31 0.65
C ASP A 220 -7.64 13.57 1.63
N VAL A 221 -8.81 13.02 1.30
CA VAL A 221 -9.99 12.95 2.17
C VAL A 221 -10.61 11.56 2.07
N GLY A 222 -11.24 11.11 3.14
CA GLY A 222 -11.86 9.80 3.18
C GLY A 222 -12.43 9.44 4.55
N MET A 223 -12.53 8.13 4.79
CA MET A 223 -12.95 7.58 6.08
C MET A 223 -12.10 6.37 6.45
N ASP A 224 -11.85 6.21 7.74
CA ASP A 224 -11.36 4.97 8.35
C ASP A 224 -12.51 4.24 9.02
N SER A 225 -12.72 2.97 8.67
CA SER A 225 -13.83 2.16 9.14
C SER A 225 -13.50 0.67 9.14
N GLU A 226 -13.83 -0.01 10.24
CA GLU A 226 -13.79 -1.49 10.31
C GLU A 226 -14.64 -2.15 9.23
N ARG A 227 -15.72 -1.49 8.79
CA ARG A 227 -16.59 -2.03 7.75
C ARG A 227 -15.88 -2.09 6.41
N VAL A 228 -15.07 -1.08 6.08
CA VAL A 228 -14.24 -1.07 4.88
C VAL A 228 -13.25 -2.23 4.94
N ARG A 229 -12.52 -2.38 6.05
CA ARG A 229 -11.58 -3.50 6.24
C ARG A 229 -12.29 -4.84 6.11
N ASN A 230 -13.40 -5.04 6.80
CA ASN A 230 -14.18 -6.28 6.76
C ASN A 230 -14.69 -6.61 5.35
N THR A 231 -15.14 -5.62 4.59
CA THR A 231 -15.58 -5.84 3.20
C THR A 231 -14.43 -6.28 2.31
N PHE A 232 -13.30 -5.56 2.30
CA PHE A 232 -12.19 -5.89 1.40
C PHE A 232 -11.39 -7.11 1.84
N GLN A 233 -11.10 -7.24 3.14
CA GLN A 233 -10.34 -8.36 3.68
C GLN A 233 -11.25 -9.58 3.82
N ASN A 234 -12.26 -9.56 4.70
CA ASN A 234 -12.99 -10.78 5.04
C ASN A 234 -14.01 -11.22 3.98
N GLN A 235 -14.74 -10.28 3.39
CA GLN A 235 -15.83 -10.60 2.47
C GLN A 235 -15.36 -10.78 1.04
N TRP A 236 -14.27 -10.12 0.64
CA TRP A 236 -13.70 -10.26 -0.69
C TRP A 236 -12.46 -11.14 -0.68
N ALA A 237 -11.35 -10.73 -0.05
CA ALA A 237 -10.08 -11.47 -0.13
C ALA A 237 -10.12 -12.85 0.54
N HIS A 238 -10.76 -12.99 1.71
CA HIS A 238 -10.92 -14.28 2.44
C HIS A 238 -12.26 -14.96 2.16
N HIS A 239 -12.96 -14.59 1.09
CA HIS A 239 -14.20 -15.27 0.75
C HIS A 239 -13.92 -16.76 0.45
N SER A 240 -14.73 -17.65 1.02
CA SER A 240 -14.53 -19.09 0.88
C SER A 240 -14.61 -19.60 -0.56
N LEU A 241 -15.29 -18.86 -1.45
CA LEU A 241 -15.32 -19.18 -2.89
C LEU A 241 -13.92 -19.14 -3.52
N TRP A 242 -13.09 -18.14 -3.18
CA TRP A 242 -11.73 -18.02 -3.70
C TRP A 242 -10.79 -19.09 -3.11
N HIS A 243 -11.09 -19.54 -1.89
CA HIS A 243 -10.26 -20.42 -1.09
C HIS A 243 -10.88 -21.81 -0.87
N SER A 244 -11.76 -22.24 -1.76
CA SER A 244 -12.48 -23.52 -1.64
C SER A 244 -11.53 -24.72 -1.53
N LYS A 245 -10.36 -24.62 -2.15
CA LYS A 245 -9.28 -25.64 -2.12
C LYS A 245 -8.34 -25.51 -0.92
N ASN A 246 -8.33 -24.38 -0.23
CA ASN A 246 -7.51 -24.16 0.95
C ASN A 246 -8.27 -23.32 2.00
N PRO A 247 -9.19 -23.94 2.76
CA PRO A 247 -10.02 -23.23 3.74
C PRO A 247 -9.22 -22.50 4.83
N ALA A 248 -7.97 -22.88 5.08
CA ALA A 248 -7.07 -22.16 5.99
C ALA A 248 -6.73 -20.73 5.52
N MET A 249 -6.89 -20.44 4.23
CA MET A 249 -6.76 -19.10 3.65
C MET A 249 -8.06 -18.28 3.76
N ALA A 250 -9.19 -18.91 4.13
CA ALA A 250 -10.48 -18.24 4.32
C ALA A 250 -10.71 -17.79 5.78
N VAL A 251 -9.65 -17.78 6.60
CA VAL A 251 -9.71 -17.34 8.00
C VAL A 251 -10.01 -15.84 8.04
N LYS A 252 -10.98 -15.45 8.86
CA LYS A 252 -11.43 -14.07 8.99
C LYS A 252 -10.84 -13.38 10.22
N TYR A 253 -10.87 -12.06 10.19
CA TYR A 253 -10.47 -11.23 11.32
C TYR A 253 -11.71 -10.44 11.79
N PRO A 254 -12.25 -10.65 13.00
CA PRO A 254 -13.43 -9.94 13.47
C PRO A 254 -13.25 -8.42 13.39
N MET A 255 -14.35 -7.67 13.26
CA MET A 255 -14.27 -6.20 13.37
C MET A 255 -13.96 -5.82 14.82
N LEU A 256 -13.46 -4.60 15.04
CA LEU A 256 -13.20 -4.10 16.39
C LEU A 256 -14.32 -3.18 16.89
N ASP A 257 -14.68 -3.34 18.16
CA ASP A 257 -15.57 -2.42 18.88
C ASP A 257 -14.83 -1.16 19.36
N ARG A 258 -15.54 -0.26 20.06
CA ARG A 258 -14.95 0.98 20.60
C ARG A 258 -13.83 0.78 21.63
N TYR A 259 -13.67 -0.42 22.16
CA TYR A 259 -12.63 -0.80 23.13
C TYR A 259 -11.50 -1.60 22.48
N GLY A 260 -11.55 -1.78 21.15
CA GLY A 260 -10.59 -2.60 20.41
C GLY A 260 -10.80 -4.10 20.60
N GLN A 261 -11.99 -4.53 21.05
CA GLN A 261 -12.32 -5.94 21.24
C GLN A 261 -12.98 -6.53 19.98
N PRO A 262 -12.74 -7.82 19.67
CA PRO A 262 -13.35 -8.49 18.52
C PRO A 262 -14.87 -8.49 18.61
N THR A 263 -15.53 -8.22 17.49
CA THR A 263 -16.99 -8.28 17.39
C THR A 263 -17.45 -8.62 15.97
N TRP A 264 -18.53 -9.42 15.90
CA TRP A 264 -19.29 -9.69 14.67
C TRP A 264 -20.58 -8.86 14.59
N ASP A 265 -20.93 -8.19 15.69
CA ASP A 265 -22.14 -7.40 15.83
C ASP A 265 -21.93 -6.03 15.20
N SER A 266 -22.67 -5.74 14.13
CA SER A 266 -22.58 -4.49 13.38
C SER A 266 -22.84 -3.25 14.23
N ASP A 267 -23.61 -3.39 15.31
CA ASP A 267 -24.06 -2.26 16.14
C ASP A 267 -23.02 -1.92 17.22
N LYS A 268 -22.09 -2.84 17.49
CA LYS A 268 -20.98 -2.65 18.44
C LYS A 268 -19.68 -2.18 17.78
N VAL A 269 -19.56 -2.32 16.46
CA VAL A 269 -18.37 -1.89 15.69
C VAL A 269 -18.03 -0.43 15.98
N ARG A 270 -16.73 -0.11 16.11
CA ARG A 270 -16.28 1.28 16.29
C ARG A 270 -16.84 2.18 15.18
N LYS A 271 -17.20 3.41 15.55
CA LYS A 271 -17.71 4.38 14.58
C LYS A 271 -16.62 4.74 13.57
N PRO A 272 -16.96 4.96 12.29
CA PRO A 272 -16.02 5.49 11.31
C PRO A 272 -15.42 6.83 11.77
N SER A 273 -14.14 7.05 11.48
CA SER A 273 -13.44 8.31 11.71
C SER A 273 -13.13 9.01 10.40
N PRO A 274 -13.14 10.35 10.35
CA PRO A 274 -12.74 11.08 9.15
C PRO A 274 -11.25 10.89 8.87
N TYR A 275 -10.93 10.63 7.62
CA TYR A 275 -9.56 10.58 7.13
C TYR A 275 -9.26 11.85 6.34
N PHE A 276 -8.18 12.54 6.69
CA PHE A 276 -7.64 13.62 5.88
C PHE A 276 -6.12 13.64 5.98
N ARG A 277 -5.47 14.14 4.94
CA ARG A 277 -4.02 14.32 4.89
C ARG A 277 -3.63 15.43 3.94
N LEU A 278 -2.69 16.26 4.38
CA LEU A 278 -1.93 17.19 3.55
C LEU A 278 -0.51 16.64 3.42
N SER A 279 0.04 16.59 2.21
CA SER A 279 1.37 16.03 1.99
C SER A 279 2.22 16.82 0.98
N ILE A 280 3.53 16.77 1.21
CA ILE A 280 4.57 17.01 0.23
C ILE A 280 5.16 15.65 -0.09
N SER A 281 5.00 15.23 -1.35
CA SER A 281 5.48 13.99 -1.95
C SER A 281 5.16 12.71 -1.19
N GLU A 282 4.43 11.82 -1.85
CA GLU A 282 3.95 10.58 -1.26
C GLU A 282 4.08 9.40 -2.22
N ASP A 283 4.23 8.19 -1.67
CA ASP A 283 4.12 6.94 -2.43
C ASP A 283 2.71 6.35 -2.34
#